data_AF-A0AAF0E8I9-F1
#
_entry.id   AF-A0AAF0E8I9-F1
#
_cell.length_a   1.000
_cell.length_b   1.000
_cell.length_c   1.000
_cell.angle_alpha   90.00
_cell.angle_beta   90.00
_cell.angle_gamma   90.00
#
_symmetry.space_group_name_H-M   'P 1'
#
loop_
_entity.id
_entity.type
_entity.pdbx_description
1 polymer ?
#
loop_
_entity_poly.entity_id
_entity_poly.type
_entity_poly.pdbx_seq_one_letter_code
_entity_poly.pdbx_strand_id
1 'polypeptide(L)'
;MASYAHTVGDPSGIVSKLEKELDSVDQSVKKAFDRPLNEILKDCESRDATARTDDADAPLQHRLSAAKSLVSASYVYLDAIWMYLKSKGVDPTTHPVHRELERVQAYFPKLKETEHPQEKPKQRVDGDAVKRMVTAATGTHTRFDDSHAVDSLKPSSKPAKERPTEEPPRKKSKSKKAKKAQGSV
;
A
#
# COMPACT_ATOMS: atom_id res chain seq x y z
N MET A 1 13.53 -26.45 -58.85
CA MET A 1 13.25 -26.06 -57.45
C MET A 1 14.47 -25.35 -56.91
N ALA A 2 14.39 -24.04 -56.66
CA ALA A 2 15.49 -23.30 -56.07
C ALA A 2 15.69 -23.74 -54.61
N SER A 3 16.93 -24.12 -54.26
CA SER A 3 17.29 -24.57 -52.92
C SER A 3 17.19 -23.40 -51.93
N TYR A 4 16.36 -23.55 -50.89
CA TYR A 4 16.18 -22.57 -49.82
C TYR A 4 17.46 -22.34 -48.97
N ALA A 5 18.49 -23.18 -49.15
CA ALA A 5 19.72 -23.18 -48.36
C ALA A 5 20.54 -21.89 -48.45
N HIS A 6 20.33 -21.05 -49.47
CA HIS A 6 21.12 -19.82 -49.69
C HIS A 6 20.46 -18.55 -49.11
N THR A 7 19.27 -18.66 -48.50
CA THR A 7 18.49 -17.51 -48.00
C THR A 7 18.53 -17.34 -46.49
N VAL A 8 19.04 -18.33 -45.76
CA VAL A 8 19.27 -18.28 -44.32
C VAL A 8 20.75 -18.07 -44.06
N GLY A 9 21.12 -16.87 -43.62
CA GLY A 9 22.47 -16.60 -43.12
C GLY A 9 22.81 -17.51 -41.95
N ASP A 10 24.10 -17.86 -41.80
CA ASP A 10 24.57 -18.73 -40.73
C ASP A 10 24.16 -18.18 -39.34
N PRO A 11 23.32 -18.91 -38.57
CA PRO A 11 22.86 -18.45 -37.27
C PRO A 11 23.94 -18.57 -36.18
N SER A 12 25.08 -19.23 -36.46
CA SER A 12 26.11 -19.56 -35.46
C SER A 12 26.59 -18.33 -34.68
N GLY A 13 26.80 -17.20 -35.36
CA GLY A 13 27.21 -15.96 -34.67
C GLY A 13 26.16 -15.41 -33.70
N ILE A 14 24.88 -15.56 -34.02
CA ILE A 14 23.76 -15.13 -33.16
C ILE A 14 23.65 -16.07 -31.95
N VAL A 15 23.77 -17.38 -32.19
CA VAL A 15 23.73 -18.40 -31.14
C VAL A 15 24.88 -18.20 -30.16
N SER A 16 26.12 -18.03 -30.63
CA SER A 16 27.27 -17.78 -29.76
C SER A 16 27.16 -16.47 -28.97
N LYS A 17 26.46 -15.46 -29.50
CA LYS A 17 26.17 -14.24 -28.72
C LYS A 17 25.13 -14.53 -27.63
N LEU A 18 24.05 -15.24 -27.97
CA LEU A 18 23.01 -15.61 -27.02
C LEU A 18 23.54 -16.46 -25.87
N GLU A 19 24.44 -17.42 -26.15
CA GLU A 19 25.11 -18.24 -25.13
C GLU A 19 25.88 -17.39 -24.12
N LYS A 20 26.65 -16.41 -24.58
CA LYS A 20 27.41 -15.51 -23.70
C LYS A 20 26.50 -14.67 -22.79
N GLU A 21 25.38 -14.17 -23.33
CA GLU A 21 24.40 -13.43 -22.53
C GLU A 21 23.71 -14.35 -21.51
N LEU A 22 23.38 -15.58 -21.89
CA LEU A 22 22.81 -16.60 -20.99
C LEU A 22 23.77 -16.96 -19.85
N ASP A 23 25.07 -17.11 -20.12
CA ASP A 23 26.07 -17.37 -19.07
C ASP A 23 26.15 -16.21 -18.07
N SER A 24 26.07 -14.96 -18.55
CA SER A 24 26.05 -13.79 -17.68
C SER A 24 24.80 -13.74 -16.79
N VAL A 25 23.63 -14.07 -17.36
CA VAL A 25 22.37 -14.15 -16.62
C VAL A 25 22.42 -15.29 -15.59
N ASP A 26 22.91 -16.46 -15.96
CA ASP A 26 23.04 -17.63 -15.07
C ASP A 26 23.93 -17.31 -13.86
N GLN A 27 25.09 -16.67 -14.08
CA GLN A 27 25.97 -16.23 -12.99
C GLN A 27 25.27 -15.22 -12.06
N SER A 28 24.52 -14.28 -12.64
CA SER A 28 23.79 -13.27 -11.87
C SER A 28 22.68 -13.89 -11.03
N VAL A 29 21.93 -14.85 -11.58
CA VAL A 29 20.87 -15.58 -10.88
C VAL A 29 21.45 -16.45 -9.76
N LYS A 30 22.53 -17.20 -10.02
CA LYS A 30 23.21 -17.99 -8.99
C LYS A 30 23.68 -17.13 -7.82
N LYS A 31 24.26 -15.96 -8.11
CA LYS A 31 24.70 -15.02 -7.08
C LYS A 31 23.53 -14.41 -6.30
N ALA A 32 22.44 -14.07 -6.99
CA ALA A 32 21.27 -13.45 -6.36
C ALA A 32 20.50 -14.42 -5.45
N PHE A 33 20.46 -15.70 -5.80
CA PHE A 33 19.73 -16.76 -5.09
C PHE A 33 20.66 -17.77 -4.41
N ASP A 34 21.88 -17.36 -4.05
CA ASP A 34 22.87 -18.21 -3.36
C ASP A 34 22.37 -18.71 -1.99
N ARG A 35 21.47 -17.94 -1.37
CA ARG A 35 20.76 -18.33 -0.14
C ARG A 35 19.28 -18.55 -0.43
N PRO A 36 18.63 -19.50 0.26
CA PRO A 36 17.23 -19.76 0.04
C PRO A 36 16.40 -18.56 0.49
N LEU A 37 15.39 -18.21 -0.31
CA LEU A 37 14.61 -16.97 -0.11
C LEU A 37 13.90 -16.96 1.25
N ASN A 38 13.51 -18.12 1.77
CA ASN A 38 12.87 -18.25 3.08
C ASN A 38 13.76 -17.77 4.24
N GLU A 39 15.08 -17.99 4.18
CA GLU A 39 16.02 -17.52 5.19
C GLU A 39 16.16 -16.00 5.12
N ILE A 40 16.31 -15.46 3.91
CA ILE A 40 16.37 -14.00 3.69
C ILE A 40 15.11 -13.32 4.23
N LEU A 41 13.93 -13.91 4.01
CA LEU A 41 12.67 -13.38 4.54
C LEU A 41 12.67 -13.40 6.07
N LYS A 42 13.00 -14.54 6.70
CA LYS A 42 13.08 -14.64 8.16
C LYS A 42 14.08 -13.65 8.77
N ASP A 43 15.21 -13.42 8.12
CA ASP A 43 16.21 -12.43 8.53
C ASP A 43 15.62 -11.01 8.47
N CYS A 44 14.89 -10.67 7.40
CA CYS A 44 14.20 -9.38 7.32
C CYS A 44 13.12 -9.23 8.40
N GLU A 45 12.36 -10.28 8.69
CA GLU A 45 11.31 -10.27 9.72
C GLU A 45 11.88 -10.10 11.12
N SER A 46 12.97 -10.80 11.44
CA SER A 46 13.62 -10.72 12.74
C SER A 46 14.23 -9.34 12.99
N ARG A 47 14.86 -8.73 11.98
CA ARG A 47 15.44 -7.39 12.07
C ARG A 47 14.40 -6.30 12.34
N ASP A 48 13.25 -6.35 11.66
CA ASP A 48 12.16 -5.42 11.93
C ASP A 48 11.50 -5.71 13.30
N ALA A 49 11.41 -6.97 13.72
CA ALA A 49 10.91 -7.31 15.05
C ALA A 49 11.80 -6.73 16.16
N THR A 50 13.14 -6.83 16.02
CA THR A 50 14.09 -6.21 16.94
C THR A 50 14.04 -4.68 16.91
N ALA A 51 13.82 -4.07 15.74
CA ALA A 51 13.64 -2.62 15.69
C ALA A 51 12.37 -2.17 16.45
N ARG A 52 11.30 -2.97 16.34
CA ARG A 52 10.01 -2.73 16.99
C ARG A 52 10.00 -2.98 18.50
N THR A 53 10.93 -3.78 19.03
CA THR A 53 11.07 -3.94 20.50
C THR A 53 11.62 -2.67 21.14
N ASP A 54 12.49 -1.97 20.42
CA ASP A 54 13.16 -0.76 20.91
C ASP A 54 12.32 0.50 20.65
N ASP A 55 11.68 0.57 19.48
CA ASP A 55 10.80 1.67 19.07
C ASP A 55 9.54 1.13 18.38
N ALA A 56 8.38 1.30 19.03
CA ALA A 56 7.10 0.85 18.52
C ALA A 56 6.73 1.49 17.16
N ASP A 57 7.22 2.70 16.91
CA ASP A 57 6.96 3.47 15.67
C ASP A 57 8.07 3.28 14.63
N ALA A 58 9.02 2.36 14.86
CA ALA A 58 10.11 2.08 13.93
C ALA A 58 9.57 1.72 12.52
N PRO A 59 10.17 2.29 11.45
CA PRO A 59 9.76 2.03 10.09
C PRO A 59 10.15 0.61 9.64
N LEU A 60 9.25 -0.04 8.90
CA LEU A 60 9.39 -1.43 8.41
C LEU A 60 10.25 -1.54 7.15
N GLN A 61 11.48 -1.03 7.22
CA GLN A 61 12.38 -0.96 6.07
C GLN A 61 12.79 -2.36 5.59
N HIS A 62 12.98 -3.33 6.49
CA HIS A 62 13.39 -4.68 6.10
C HIS A 62 12.23 -5.47 5.48
N ARG A 63 10.99 -5.27 5.92
CA ARG A 63 9.79 -5.83 5.28
C ARG A 63 9.56 -5.27 3.88
N LEU A 64 9.80 -3.97 3.67
CA LEU A 64 9.76 -3.39 2.32
C LEU A 64 10.83 -4.01 1.41
N SER A 65 12.05 -4.20 1.95
CA SER A 65 13.13 -4.88 1.22
C SER A 65 12.76 -6.34 0.88
N ALA A 66 12.15 -7.06 1.82
CA ALA A 66 11.65 -8.42 1.59
C ALA A 66 10.59 -8.46 0.47
N ALA A 67 9.64 -7.51 0.46
CA ALA A 67 8.64 -7.40 -0.59
C ALA A 67 9.27 -7.12 -1.97
N LYS A 68 10.25 -6.21 -2.03
CA LYS A 68 11.04 -5.94 -3.25
C LYS A 68 11.71 -7.20 -3.78
N SER A 69 12.35 -7.98 -2.90
CA SER A 69 13.01 -9.24 -3.27
C SER A 69 12.01 -10.26 -3.81
N LEU A 70 10.84 -10.41 -3.19
CA LEU A 70 9.78 -11.34 -3.63
C LEU A 70 9.23 -10.98 -5.02
N VAL A 71 8.91 -9.70 -5.25
CA VAL A 71 8.39 -9.23 -6.53
C VAL A 71 9.44 -9.40 -7.62
N SER A 72 10.69 -9.05 -7.33
CA SER A 72 11.81 -9.18 -8.27
C SER A 72 12.09 -10.64 -8.61
N ALA A 73 12.10 -11.53 -7.62
CA ALA A 73 12.30 -12.97 -7.82
C ALA A 73 11.17 -13.60 -8.67
N SER A 74 9.93 -13.22 -8.39
CA SER A 74 8.77 -13.66 -9.18
C SER A 74 8.88 -13.19 -10.63
N TYR A 75 9.32 -11.95 -10.84
CA TYR A 75 9.52 -11.38 -12.17
C TYR A 75 10.59 -12.14 -12.96
N VAL A 76 11.76 -12.38 -12.37
CA VAL A 76 12.84 -13.16 -12.98
C VAL A 76 12.39 -14.57 -13.36
N TYR A 77 11.64 -15.24 -12.47
CA TYR A 77 11.11 -16.57 -12.75
C TYR A 77 10.15 -16.58 -13.95
N LEU A 78 9.23 -15.62 -14.01
CA LEU A 78 8.29 -15.50 -15.13
C LEU A 78 8.99 -15.13 -16.44
N ASP A 79 10.02 -14.28 -16.38
CA ASP A 79 10.82 -13.91 -17.55
C ASP A 79 11.62 -15.10 -18.09
N ALA A 80 12.14 -15.97 -17.21
CA ALA A 80 12.77 -17.24 -17.61
C ALA A 80 11.80 -18.16 -18.36
N ILE A 81 10.55 -18.27 -17.88
CA ILE A 81 9.50 -19.02 -18.59
C ILE A 81 9.18 -18.36 -19.93
N TRP A 82 9.11 -17.03 -19.98
CA TRP A 82 8.88 -16.28 -21.22
C TRP A 82 9.96 -16.57 -22.27
N MET A 83 11.23 -16.52 -21.89
CA MET A 83 12.37 -16.86 -22.74
C MET A 83 12.31 -18.32 -23.22
N TYR A 84 11.94 -19.25 -22.33
CA TYR A 84 11.75 -20.66 -22.68
C TYR A 84 10.62 -20.87 -23.71
N LEU A 85 9.49 -20.18 -23.56
CA LEU A 85 8.39 -20.28 -24.53
C LEU A 85 8.80 -19.76 -25.91
N LYS A 86 9.49 -18.61 -25.95
CA LYS A 86 10.04 -18.06 -27.20
C LYS A 86 11.02 -19.01 -27.87
N SER A 87 11.89 -19.69 -27.11
CA SER A 87 12.85 -20.67 -27.67
C SER A 87 12.16 -21.92 -28.22
N LYS A 88 11.00 -22.29 -27.69
CA LYS A 88 10.13 -23.35 -28.25
C LYS A 88 9.27 -22.90 -29.42
N GLY A 89 9.33 -21.62 -29.82
CA GLY A 89 8.50 -21.06 -30.88
C GLY A 89 7.03 -20.85 -30.47
N VAL A 90 6.73 -20.93 -29.17
CA VAL A 90 5.39 -20.63 -28.63
C VAL A 90 5.30 -19.13 -28.35
N ASP A 91 4.23 -18.48 -28.80
CA ASP A 91 4.06 -17.07 -28.50
C ASP A 91 3.59 -16.85 -27.04
N PRO A 92 4.38 -16.20 -26.18
CA PRO A 92 4.06 -16.07 -24.76
C PRO A 92 2.85 -15.19 -24.47
N THR A 93 2.44 -14.31 -25.41
CA THR A 93 1.27 -13.43 -25.23
C THR A 93 -0.03 -14.23 -25.17
N THR A 94 -0.08 -15.36 -25.87
CA THR A 94 -1.21 -16.29 -25.87
C THR A 94 -1.19 -17.24 -24.66
N HIS A 95 -0.07 -17.31 -23.96
CA HIS A 95 0.15 -18.23 -22.85
C HIS A 95 -0.27 -17.58 -21.51
N PRO A 96 -0.80 -18.34 -20.53
CA PRO A 96 -1.19 -17.81 -19.23
C PRO A 96 -0.09 -17.06 -18.46
N VAL A 97 1.18 -17.27 -18.83
CA VAL A 97 2.33 -16.53 -18.25
C VAL A 97 2.20 -15.03 -18.43
N HIS A 98 1.58 -14.56 -19.53
CA HIS A 98 1.43 -13.13 -19.78
C HIS A 98 0.57 -12.47 -18.70
N ARG A 99 -0.54 -13.10 -18.32
CA ARG A 99 -1.40 -12.66 -17.22
C ARG A 99 -0.65 -12.64 -15.88
N GLU A 100 0.20 -13.63 -15.63
CA GLU A 100 1.02 -13.65 -14.41
C GLU A 100 2.07 -12.53 -14.40
N LEU A 101 2.63 -12.20 -15.55
CA LEU A 101 3.59 -11.12 -15.70
C LEU A 101 2.93 -9.76 -15.46
N GLU A 102 1.74 -9.53 -16.01
CA GLU A 102 0.92 -8.34 -15.69
C GLU A 102 0.57 -8.26 -14.20
N ARG A 103 0.22 -9.39 -13.59
CA ARG A 103 -0.08 -9.48 -12.15
C ARG A 103 1.13 -9.06 -11.32
N VAL A 104 2.34 -9.55 -11.65
CA VAL A 104 3.58 -9.18 -10.96
C VAL A 104 3.93 -7.71 -11.19
N GLN A 105 3.79 -7.22 -12.43
CA GLN A 105 4.04 -5.81 -12.76
C GLN A 105 3.16 -4.84 -11.97
N ALA A 106 1.91 -5.22 -11.69
CA ALA A 106 0.99 -4.42 -10.89
C ALA A 106 1.44 -4.23 -9.42
N TYR A 107 2.44 -4.97 -8.93
CA TYR A 107 3.00 -4.76 -7.59
C TYR A 107 4.10 -3.68 -7.56
N PHE A 108 4.81 -3.39 -8.66
CA PHE A 108 5.84 -2.35 -8.65
C PHE A 108 5.30 -0.96 -8.28
N PRO A 109 4.14 -0.51 -8.78
CA PRO A 109 3.54 0.75 -8.33
C PRO A 109 3.24 0.75 -6.83
N LYS A 110 2.75 -0.36 -6.28
CA LYS A 110 2.45 -0.50 -4.85
C LYS A 110 3.72 -0.37 -4.01
N LEU A 111 4.81 -1.01 -4.44
CA LEU A 111 6.12 -0.91 -3.78
C LEU A 111 6.65 0.53 -3.80
N LYS A 112 6.55 1.22 -4.94
CA LYS A 112 6.97 2.62 -5.07
C LYS A 112 6.15 3.56 -4.18
N GLU A 113 4.84 3.34 -4.10
CA GLU A 113 3.95 4.11 -3.24
C GLU A 113 4.27 3.90 -1.75
N THR A 114 4.65 2.69 -1.35
CA THR A 114 5.09 2.41 0.04
C THR A 114 6.47 2.96 0.36
N GLU A 115 7.37 3.06 -0.63
CA GLU A 115 8.72 3.60 -0.46
C GLU A 115 8.72 5.13 -0.41
N HIS A 116 7.87 5.75 -1.23
CA HIS A 116 7.68 7.20 -1.29
C HIS A 116 6.21 7.51 -1.08
N PRO A 117 5.74 7.50 0.19
CA PRO A 117 4.38 7.88 0.50
C PRO A 117 4.16 9.31 0.02
N GLN A 118 3.36 9.48 -1.02
CA GLN A 118 2.79 10.80 -1.31
C GLN A 118 2.00 11.24 -0.08
N GLU A 119 2.03 12.53 0.27
CA GLU A 119 1.24 13.06 1.39
C GLU A 119 -0.25 12.86 1.10
N LYS A 120 -0.78 11.69 1.46
CA LYS A 120 -2.21 11.42 1.45
C LYS A 120 -2.83 12.21 2.60
N PRO A 121 -4.07 12.70 2.45
CA PRO A 121 -4.79 13.33 3.53
C PRO A 121 -4.77 12.40 4.75
N LYS A 122 -4.07 12.81 5.81
CA LYS A 122 -4.07 12.06 7.07
C LYS A 122 -5.52 11.90 7.50
N GLN A 123 -5.95 10.67 7.82
CA GLN A 123 -7.25 10.47 8.45
C GLN A 123 -7.30 11.37 9.69
N ARG A 124 -8.16 12.39 9.65
CA ARG A 124 -8.39 13.26 10.79
C ARG A 124 -9.14 12.45 11.82
N VAL A 125 -8.49 12.16 12.93
CA VAL A 125 -9.13 11.54 14.09
C VAL A 125 -10.11 12.55 14.66
N ASP A 126 -11.38 12.18 14.79
CA ASP A 126 -12.38 13.04 15.43
C ASP A 126 -12.18 12.98 16.96
N GLY A 127 -11.50 13.99 17.49
CA GLY A 127 -11.24 14.10 18.91
C GLY A 127 -12.49 14.20 19.78
N ASP A 128 -13.63 14.66 19.23
CA ASP A 128 -14.89 14.71 19.96
C ASP A 128 -15.52 13.32 20.06
N ALA A 129 -15.45 12.52 19.00
CA ALA A 129 -15.84 11.11 19.04
C ALA A 129 -14.99 10.32 20.06
N VAL A 130 -13.67 10.55 20.09
CA VAL A 130 -12.77 9.93 21.08
C VAL A 130 -13.16 10.34 22.50
N LYS A 131 -13.44 11.63 22.75
CA LYS A 131 -13.91 12.09 24.07
C LYS A 131 -15.20 11.39 24.48
N ARG A 132 -16.19 11.30 23.58
CA ARG A 132 -17.45 10.59 23.84
C ARG A 132 -17.21 9.11 24.16
N MET A 133 -16.33 8.44 23.42
CA MET A 133 -15.96 7.04 23.67
C MET A 133 -15.31 6.85 25.05
N VAL A 134 -14.35 7.71 25.41
CA VAL A 134 -13.69 7.66 26.73
C VAL A 134 -14.70 7.94 27.85
N THR A 135 -15.58 8.94 27.69
CA THR A 135 -16.61 9.25 28.68
C THR A 135 -17.69 8.19 28.77
N ALA A 136 -18.01 7.48 27.69
CA ALA A 136 -18.95 6.37 27.73
C ALA A 136 -18.34 5.12 28.40
N ALA A 137 -17.02 4.93 28.26
CA ALA A 137 -16.29 3.84 28.88
C ALA A 137 -16.00 4.08 30.37
N THR A 138 -15.78 5.33 30.77
CA THR A 138 -15.48 5.71 32.18
C THR A 138 -16.67 6.31 32.92
N GLY A 139 -17.71 6.71 32.21
CA GLY A 139 -18.97 7.17 32.78
C GLY A 139 -19.75 6.01 33.36
N THR A 140 -20.33 6.21 34.54
CA THR A 140 -21.23 5.25 35.18
C THR A 140 -22.36 4.90 34.23
N HIS A 141 -22.48 3.61 33.92
CA HIS A 141 -23.42 3.08 32.97
C HIS A 141 -24.84 3.28 33.54
N THR A 142 -25.55 4.31 33.09
CA THR A 142 -26.91 4.69 33.55
C THR A 142 -28.00 3.66 33.22
N ARG A 143 -27.63 2.43 32.85
CA ARG A 143 -28.55 1.32 32.59
C ARG A 143 -28.58 0.27 33.71
N PHE A 144 -27.68 0.35 34.69
CA PHE A 144 -27.63 -0.58 35.83
C PHE A 144 -27.28 0.09 37.17
N ASP A 145 -27.47 1.41 37.30
CA ASP A 145 -27.28 2.11 38.57
C ASP A 145 -28.65 2.51 39.16
N ASP A 146 -29.47 1.49 39.42
CA ASP A 146 -30.68 1.58 40.25
C ASP A 146 -30.38 0.89 41.59
N SER A 147 -29.49 1.45 42.41
CA SER A 147 -29.52 1.22 43.86
C SER A 147 -28.53 2.09 44.63
N HIS A 148 -29.09 2.89 45.54
CA HIS A 148 -28.48 3.60 46.67
C HIS A 148 -27.87 4.99 46.41
N ALA A 149 -28.78 5.97 46.30
CA ALA A 149 -28.54 7.31 46.81
C ALA A 149 -28.36 7.25 48.34
N VAL A 150 -27.13 7.42 48.83
CA VAL A 150 -26.84 8.00 50.14
C VAL A 150 -25.50 8.76 50.10
N ASP A 151 -25.61 10.05 50.43
CA ASP A 151 -24.67 10.84 51.23
C ASP A 151 -23.24 11.06 50.69
N SER A 152 -22.90 12.28 50.23
CA SER A 152 -21.99 13.23 50.93
C SER A 152 -20.84 13.55 49.93
N LEU A 153 -20.28 14.74 49.69
CA LEU A 153 -20.33 16.08 50.26
C LEU A 153 -20.13 17.11 49.13
N LYS A 154 -20.72 18.29 49.33
CA LYS A 154 -20.42 19.54 48.62
C LYS A 154 -19.84 20.51 49.64
N PRO A 155 -18.73 21.22 49.36
CA PRO A 155 -18.53 22.55 49.93
C PRO A 155 -18.69 23.62 48.85
N SER A 156 -19.42 24.65 49.22
CA SER A 156 -19.77 25.81 48.43
C SER A 156 -18.61 26.80 48.30
N SER A 157 -18.49 27.44 47.15
CA SER A 157 -18.06 28.85 47.09
C SER A 157 -18.58 29.53 45.81
N LYS A 158 -19.62 30.37 45.97
CA LYS A 158 -19.90 31.54 45.12
C LYS A 158 -20.23 32.71 46.06
N PRO A 159 -19.85 33.94 45.69
CA PRO A 159 -20.86 34.91 45.23
C PRO A 159 -20.38 35.57 43.91
N ALA A 160 -21.09 35.46 42.78
CA ALA A 160 -22.28 36.21 42.36
C ALA A 160 -22.03 37.71 42.02
N LYS A 161 -21.92 38.01 40.72
CA LYS A 161 -22.40 39.18 39.94
C LYS A 161 -21.80 39.05 38.52
N GLU A 162 -22.45 39.28 37.39
CA GLU A 162 -23.77 39.74 36.99
C GLU A 162 -23.88 39.38 35.48
N ARG A 163 -25.06 39.01 34.99
CA ARG A 163 -25.36 38.83 33.56
C ARG A 163 -26.58 39.69 33.27
N PRO A 164 -26.60 40.50 32.19
CA PRO A 164 -27.85 40.78 31.52
C PRO A 164 -27.99 39.92 30.27
N THR A 165 -29.14 39.29 30.19
CA THR A 165 -29.80 38.67 29.05
C THR A 165 -30.04 39.66 27.90
N GLU A 166 -29.83 39.25 26.65
CA GLU A 166 -30.83 39.45 25.59
C GLU A 166 -30.64 38.48 24.41
N GLU A 167 -31.76 38.00 23.90
CA GLU A 167 -31.95 36.99 22.84
C GLU A 167 -31.80 37.57 21.41
N PRO A 168 -31.74 36.71 20.37
CA PRO A 168 -31.33 37.09 19.02
C PRO A 168 -32.51 37.53 18.13
N PRO A 169 -32.30 38.40 17.12
CA PRO A 169 -33.25 38.52 16.03
C PRO A 169 -32.74 37.89 14.72
N ARG A 170 -33.50 36.87 14.32
CA ARG A 170 -34.16 36.70 13.00
C ARG A 170 -33.32 36.41 11.73
N LYS A 171 -33.66 35.24 11.18
CA LYS A 171 -33.67 34.85 9.76
C LYS A 171 -34.00 36.01 8.81
N LYS A 172 -33.21 36.15 7.74
CA LYS A 172 -33.71 36.60 6.43
C LYS A 172 -33.56 35.48 5.40
N SER A 173 -34.73 35.14 4.88
CA SER A 173 -35.02 34.25 3.77
C SER A 173 -34.57 34.80 2.41
N LYS A 174 -34.23 33.86 1.52
CA LYS A 174 -34.45 33.83 0.06
C LYS A 174 -33.98 35.03 -0.79
N SER A 175 -33.07 34.75 -1.73
CA SER A 175 -33.43 34.93 -3.14
C SER A 175 -32.74 33.90 -4.04
N LYS A 176 -33.58 33.17 -4.80
CA LYS A 176 -33.20 32.47 -6.03
C LYS A 176 -33.00 33.54 -7.10
N LYS A 177 -31.92 33.47 -7.87
CA LYS A 177 -31.80 34.06 -9.22
C LYS A 177 -30.55 33.47 -9.86
N ALA A 178 -30.47 33.08 -11.12
CA ALA A 178 -31.39 32.52 -12.09
C ALA A 178 -30.44 31.83 -13.10
N LYS A 179 -30.84 30.69 -13.65
CA LYS A 179 -30.24 30.18 -14.89
C LYS A 179 -30.29 31.30 -15.94
N LYS A 180 -29.16 31.60 -16.59
CA LYS A 180 -29.17 32.14 -17.95
C LYS A 180 -28.43 31.18 -18.86
N ALA A 181 -29.21 30.45 -19.64
CA ALA A 181 -28.79 29.90 -20.91
C ALA A 181 -28.65 31.04 -21.92
N GLN A 182 -27.63 30.94 -22.77
CA GLN A 182 -27.49 31.49 -24.13
C GLN A 182 -26.08 31.02 -24.54
N GLY A 183 -25.91 30.09 -25.48
CA GLY A 183 -26.36 30.09 -26.88
C GLY A 183 -25.07 30.13 -27.70
N SER A 184 -24.65 29.02 -28.32
CA SER A 184 -24.87 28.76 -29.74
C SER A 184 -24.49 29.96 -30.61
N VAL A 185 -23.30 29.96 -31.20
CA VAL A 185 -23.01 29.55 -32.59
C VAL A 185 -21.56 29.06 -32.61
#